data_AF-A0A6N2SP59-F1
#
_entry.id   AF-A0A6N2SP59-F1
#
_cell.length_a   1.000
_cell.length_b   1.000
_cell.length_c   1.000
_cell.angle_alpha   90.00
_cell.angle_beta   90.00
_cell.angle_gamma   90.00
#
_symmetry.space_group_name_H-M   'P 1'
#
loop_
_entity.id
_entity.type
_entity.pdbx_description
1 polymer ?
#
loop_
_entity_poly.entity_id
_entity_poly.type
_entity_poly.pdbx_seq_one_letter_code
_entity_poly.pdbx_strand_id
1 'polypeptide(L)'
;MSITVTNPEGRNVEFKSQRGPTCGLYALFFVLEYLYDIKIPATADGDKTRESLRNKFKKDGKTVIGELYDATPSMADYIKGLESTKIKCQSVACDVTAIIETLNGGGLCMVPFCVDASGKPDNSGIRAHWCVVQKNVAHASRKLADTYHWGAKFLFDLDVLRTSNNAIQDVPESWWGKDKDSTALEYYSCDSEQSTTAVDSLGATHQLKPGSVKKIPATALSQKLAGKMLVFTK
;
A
#
# COMPACT_ATOMS: atom_id res chain seq x y z
N MET A 1 -4.57 -10.66 11.36
CA MET A 1 -5.39 -9.68 12.11
C MET A 1 -6.17 -8.85 11.10
N SER A 2 -7.42 -8.52 11.39
CA SER A 2 -8.22 -7.59 10.60
C SER A 2 -9.13 -6.82 11.53
N ILE A 3 -9.54 -5.62 11.11
CA ILE A 3 -10.55 -4.84 11.81
C ILE A 3 -11.73 -4.58 10.87
N THR A 4 -12.90 -4.36 11.43
CA THR A 4 -14.07 -3.90 10.68
C THR A 4 -14.21 -2.39 10.85
N VAL A 5 -14.39 -1.69 9.75
CA VAL A 5 -14.64 -0.25 9.71
C VAL A 5 -16.02 -0.02 9.09
N THR A 6 -16.88 0.70 9.79
CA THR A 6 -18.19 1.11 9.25
C THR A 6 -18.04 2.46 8.56
N ASN A 7 -18.40 2.53 7.27
CA ASN A 7 -18.40 3.78 6.52
C ASN A 7 -19.60 4.67 6.92
N PRO A 8 -19.65 5.95 6.52
CA PRO A 8 -20.77 6.85 6.83
C PRO A 8 -22.13 6.40 6.26
N GLU A 9 -22.14 5.48 5.30
CA GLU A 9 -23.35 4.89 4.71
C GLU A 9 -23.83 3.65 5.47
N GLY A 10 -23.16 3.27 6.56
CA GLY A 10 -23.48 2.10 7.36
C GLY A 10 -22.91 0.77 6.83
N ARG A 11 -22.08 0.81 5.79
CA ARG A 11 -21.42 -0.39 5.23
C ARG A 11 -20.26 -0.82 6.11
N ASN A 12 -20.25 -2.08 6.52
CA ASN A 12 -19.11 -2.70 7.20
C ASN A 12 -18.09 -3.19 6.18
N VAL A 13 -16.87 -2.68 6.27
CA VAL A 13 -15.75 -3.04 5.39
C VAL A 13 -14.63 -3.62 6.24
N GLU A 14 -14.09 -4.77 5.82
CA GLU A 14 -12.98 -5.40 6.51
C GLU A 14 -11.64 -4.81 6.04
N PHE A 15 -10.88 -4.24 6.97
CA PHE A 15 -9.49 -3.86 6.73
C PHE A 15 -8.56 -4.99 7.16
N LYS A 16 -8.11 -5.77 6.18
CA LYS A 16 -7.30 -6.98 6.38
C LYS A 16 -5.81 -6.65 6.55
N SER A 17 -5.13 -7.45 7.38
CA SER A 17 -3.66 -7.51 7.33
C SER A 17 -3.21 -7.95 5.94
N GLN A 18 -2.22 -7.26 5.40
CA GLN A 18 -1.67 -7.58 4.09
C GLN A 18 -0.94 -8.92 4.09
N ARG A 19 -0.69 -9.41 2.87
CA ARG A 19 0.07 -10.62 2.59
C ARG A 19 1.26 -10.29 1.70
N GLY A 20 2.48 -10.51 2.19
CA GLY A 20 3.69 -10.15 1.45
C GLY A 20 3.76 -8.65 1.08
N PRO A 21 4.32 -8.30 -0.09
CA PRO A 21 4.60 -6.91 -0.49
C PRO A 21 3.36 -6.15 -1.01
N THR A 22 2.15 -6.50 -0.57
CA THR A 22 0.88 -6.02 -1.17
C THR A 22 0.21 -4.86 -0.45
N CYS A 23 0.93 -4.14 0.43
CA CYS A 23 0.37 -3.03 1.24
C CYS A 23 -0.50 -2.05 0.45
N GLY A 24 -0.01 -1.55 -0.69
CA GLY A 24 -0.75 -0.61 -1.54
C GLY A 24 -2.01 -1.22 -2.17
N LEU A 25 -2.00 -2.52 -2.49
CA LEU A 25 -3.17 -3.21 -3.03
C LEU A 25 -4.23 -3.48 -1.96
N TYR A 26 -3.83 -3.76 -0.71
CA TYR A 26 -4.76 -3.86 0.42
C TYR A 26 -5.37 -2.50 0.78
N ALA A 27 -4.56 -1.43 0.77
CA ALA A 27 -5.05 -0.07 0.91
C ALA A 27 -6.05 0.29 -0.20
N LEU A 28 -5.73 -0.02 -1.46
CA LEU A 28 -6.63 0.21 -2.59
C LEU A 28 -7.93 -0.59 -2.48
N PHE A 29 -7.86 -1.88 -2.18
CA PHE A 29 -9.03 -2.73 -1.93
C PHE A 29 -9.98 -2.10 -0.91
N PHE A 30 -9.45 -1.66 0.23
CA PHE A 30 -10.25 -1.01 1.25
C PHE A 30 -10.93 0.26 0.76
N VAL A 31 -10.18 1.14 0.09
CA VAL A 31 -10.71 2.40 -0.46
C VAL A 31 -11.84 2.13 -1.46
N LEU A 32 -11.65 1.16 -2.35
CA LEU A 32 -12.64 0.78 -3.37
C LEU A 32 -13.94 0.27 -2.75
N GLU A 33 -13.86 -0.59 -1.75
CA GLU A 33 -15.05 -1.10 -1.07
C GLU A 33 -15.72 -0.04 -0.18
N TYR A 34 -14.91 0.75 0.53
CA TYR A 34 -15.37 1.78 1.47
C TYR A 34 -16.10 2.93 0.77
N LEU A 35 -15.52 3.47 -0.32
CA LEU A 35 -16.10 4.63 -1.02
C LEU A 35 -17.06 4.24 -2.14
N TYR A 36 -16.78 3.16 -2.88
CA TYR A 36 -17.44 2.91 -4.17
C TYR A 36 -18.22 1.59 -4.25
N ASP A 37 -18.25 0.80 -3.17
CA ASP A 37 -18.83 -0.55 -3.13
C ASP A 37 -18.25 -1.49 -4.19
N ILE A 38 -16.97 -1.31 -4.53
CA ILE A 38 -16.27 -2.13 -5.52
C ILE A 38 -15.49 -3.23 -4.79
N LYS A 39 -15.91 -4.48 -4.97
CA LYS A 39 -15.40 -5.64 -4.21
C LYS A 39 -14.37 -6.47 -4.98
N ILE A 40 -13.28 -5.82 -5.41
CA ILE A 40 -12.14 -6.50 -6.03
C ILE A 40 -11.10 -6.78 -4.93
N PRO A 41 -10.86 -8.05 -4.55
CA PRO A 41 -9.95 -8.34 -3.43
C PRO A 41 -8.51 -7.96 -3.78
N ALA A 42 -7.73 -7.60 -2.76
CA ALA A 42 -6.30 -7.28 -2.94
C ALA A 42 -5.51 -8.46 -3.52
N THR A 43 -5.76 -9.67 -3.02
CA THR A 43 -5.17 -10.92 -3.53
C THR A 43 -6.26 -11.98 -3.71
N ALA A 44 -5.98 -13.02 -4.49
CA ALA A 44 -6.94 -14.06 -4.78
C ALA A 44 -7.18 -15.03 -3.60
N ASP A 45 -6.52 -14.83 -2.47
CA ASP A 45 -6.63 -15.62 -1.24
C ASP A 45 -6.52 -17.15 -1.39
N GLY A 46 -5.88 -17.62 -2.46
CA GLY A 46 -5.72 -19.05 -2.77
C GLY A 46 -6.69 -19.56 -3.84
N ASP A 47 -7.76 -18.82 -4.12
CA ASP A 47 -8.67 -19.07 -5.23
C ASP A 47 -8.10 -18.49 -6.53
N LYS A 48 -7.48 -19.35 -7.33
CA LYS A 48 -6.86 -18.94 -8.61
C LYS A 48 -7.85 -18.54 -9.69
N THR A 49 -9.15 -18.79 -9.50
CA THR A 49 -10.19 -18.44 -10.46
C THR A 49 -10.72 -17.03 -10.26
N ARG A 50 -10.52 -16.47 -9.06
CA ARG A 50 -10.96 -15.12 -8.70
C ARG A 50 -10.00 -14.06 -9.22
N GLU A 51 -10.54 -13.06 -9.93
CA GLU A 51 -9.78 -11.85 -10.26
C GLU A 51 -9.46 -11.09 -8.96
N SER A 52 -8.22 -10.59 -8.85
CA SER A 52 -7.76 -9.78 -7.73
C SER A 52 -6.94 -8.61 -8.24
N LEU A 53 -6.82 -7.54 -7.46
CA LEU A 53 -6.00 -6.38 -7.80
C LEU A 53 -4.57 -6.81 -8.13
N ARG A 54 -3.98 -7.71 -7.34
CA ARG A 54 -2.63 -8.23 -7.61
C ARG A 54 -2.52 -8.91 -8.98
N ASN A 55 -3.49 -9.73 -9.36
CA ASN A 55 -3.46 -10.42 -10.66
C ASN A 55 -3.60 -9.42 -11.82
N LYS A 56 -4.49 -8.44 -11.69
CA LYS A 56 -4.72 -7.41 -12.70
C LYS A 56 -3.52 -6.50 -12.89
N PHE A 57 -3.00 -5.94 -11.80
CA PHE A 57 -1.79 -5.11 -11.81
C PHE A 57 -0.60 -5.88 -12.37
N LYS A 58 -0.48 -7.18 -12.06
CA LYS A 58 0.60 -8.02 -12.57
C LYS A 58 0.48 -8.27 -14.07
N LYS A 59 -0.73 -8.57 -14.56
CA LYS A 59 -1.01 -8.76 -15.99
C LYS A 59 -0.63 -7.51 -16.80
N ASP A 60 -0.88 -6.33 -16.24
CA ASP A 60 -0.63 -5.05 -16.88
C ASP A 60 0.78 -4.48 -16.61
N GLY A 61 1.67 -5.28 -16.03
CA GLY A 61 3.06 -4.90 -15.76
C GLY A 61 3.24 -3.80 -14.71
N LYS A 62 2.23 -3.56 -13.87
CA LYS A 62 2.25 -2.55 -12.79
C LYS A 62 2.87 -3.06 -11.49
N THR A 63 3.06 -4.38 -11.37
CA THR A 63 3.68 -5.02 -10.21
C THR A 63 4.31 -6.35 -10.60
N VAL A 64 5.40 -6.74 -9.95
CA VAL A 64 6.10 -8.01 -10.15
C VAL A 64 5.68 -9.03 -9.08
N ILE A 65 5.73 -8.65 -7.80
CA ILE A 65 5.43 -9.51 -6.65
C ILE A 65 4.23 -9.02 -5.82
N GLY A 66 3.72 -7.83 -6.08
CA GLY A 66 2.53 -7.26 -5.43
C GLY A 66 2.72 -5.82 -4.94
N GLU A 67 3.93 -5.28 -5.09
CA GLU A 67 4.27 -3.91 -4.79
C GLU A 67 3.47 -2.90 -5.61
N LEU A 68 3.13 -1.76 -4.99
CA LEU A 68 2.57 -0.59 -5.67
C LEU A 68 3.56 0.56 -5.48
N TYR A 69 4.43 0.76 -6.47
CA TYR A 69 5.51 1.77 -6.42
C TYR A 69 5.22 3.00 -7.28
N ASP A 70 3.95 3.37 -7.39
CA ASP A 70 3.53 4.47 -8.24
C ASP A 70 2.33 5.21 -7.63
N ALA A 71 2.49 6.52 -7.44
CA ALA A 71 1.44 7.44 -7.04
C ALA A 71 1.28 8.58 -8.06
N THR A 72 1.81 8.42 -9.28
CA THR A 72 1.78 9.45 -10.34
C THR A 72 0.39 9.55 -10.99
N PRO A 73 0.13 10.61 -11.79
CA PRO A 73 -1.12 10.74 -12.53
C PRO A 73 -1.43 9.53 -13.42
N SER A 74 -0.41 8.89 -14.02
CA SER A 74 -0.60 7.69 -14.82
C SER A 74 -1.17 6.52 -14.01
N MET A 75 -0.72 6.34 -12.75
CA MET A 75 -1.28 5.33 -11.87
C MET A 75 -2.69 5.69 -11.41
N ALA A 76 -2.95 6.96 -11.11
CA ALA A 76 -4.30 7.42 -10.78
C ALA A 76 -5.28 7.17 -11.95
N ASP A 77 -4.86 7.43 -13.19
CA ASP A 77 -5.63 7.15 -14.40
C ASP A 77 -5.89 5.65 -14.60
N TYR A 78 -4.87 4.82 -14.37
CA TYR A 78 -5.03 3.37 -14.40
C TYR A 78 -6.04 2.88 -13.35
N ILE A 79 -5.98 3.40 -12.12
CA ILE A 79 -6.92 3.05 -11.04
C ILE A 79 -8.34 3.49 -11.39
N LYS A 80 -8.54 4.69 -11.96
CA LYS A 80 -9.85 5.11 -12.48
C LYS A 80 -10.37 4.13 -13.53
N GLY A 81 -9.48 3.66 -14.42
CA GLY A 81 -9.81 2.70 -15.47
C GLY A 81 -10.30 1.33 -14.98
N LEU A 82 -10.16 1.00 -13.69
CA LEU A 82 -10.72 -0.22 -13.11
C LEU A 82 -12.26 -0.23 -13.17
N GLU A 83 -12.89 0.92 -12.90
CA GLU A 83 -14.34 1.15 -12.96
C GLU A 83 -14.58 2.64 -13.25
N SER A 84 -14.40 3.04 -14.51
CA SER A 84 -14.26 4.44 -14.94
C SER A 84 -15.47 5.35 -14.66
N THR A 85 -16.65 4.76 -14.49
CA THR A 85 -17.89 5.49 -14.18
C THR A 85 -18.06 5.77 -12.68
N LYS A 86 -17.29 5.11 -11.82
CA LYS A 86 -17.42 5.17 -10.36
C LYS A 86 -16.19 5.75 -9.67
N ILE A 87 -15.00 5.29 -10.04
CA ILE A 87 -13.79 5.60 -9.30
C ILE A 87 -13.32 7.01 -9.64
N LYS A 88 -13.26 7.88 -8.62
CA LYS A 88 -12.62 9.18 -8.68
C LYS A 88 -11.27 9.09 -7.98
N CYS A 89 -10.18 9.07 -8.73
CA CYS A 89 -8.82 8.99 -8.18
C CYS A 89 -7.92 10.04 -8.84
N GLN A 90 -7.13 10.74 -8.03
CA GLN A 90 -6.15 11.72 -8.49
C GLN A 90 -4.82 11.54 -7.77
N SER A 91 -3.73 11.75 -8.50
CA SER A 91 -2.40 11.96 -7.93
C SER A 91 -2.27 13.43 -7.56
N VAL A 92 -1.97 13.71 -6.29
CA VAL A 92 -1.74 15.07 -5.80
C VAL A 92 -0.47 15.10 -4.95
N ALA A 93 0.02 16.32 -4.67
CA ALA A 93 1.10 16.49 -3.71
C ALA A 93 0.64 15.96 -2.34
N CYS A 94 1.53 15.29 -1.61
CA CYS A 94 1.29 14.91 -0.23
C CYS A 94 1.37 16.17 0.65
N ASP A 95 0.28 16.91 0.72
CA ASP A 95 0.13 18.12 1.53
C ASP A 95 -0.95 17.92 2.61
N VAL A 96 -0.71 18.48 3.80
CA VAL A 96 -1.60 18.31 4.95
C VAL A 96 -2.96 19.00 4.71
N THR A 97 -2.98 20.14 4.02
CA THR A 97 -4.21 20.85 3.68
C THR A 97 -5.03 20.02 2.70
N ALA A 98 -4.40 19.50 1.65
CA ALA A 98 -5.06 18.63 0.68
C ALA A 98 -5.62 17.34 1.32
N ILE A 99 -4.91 16.75 2.29
CA ILE A 99 -5.42 15.63 3.08
C ILE A 99 -6.69 16.07 3.82
N ILE A 100 -6.63 17.14 4.61
CA ILE A 100 -7.77 17.61 5.42
C ILE A 100 -8.99 17.93 4.55
N GLU A 101 -8.80 18.62 3.42
CA GLU A 101 -9.87 18.95 2.47
C GLU A 101 -10.52 17.69 1.88
N THR A 102 -9.72 16.71 1.48
CA THR A 102 -10.21 15.43 0.96
C THR A 102 -11.07 14.72 2.00
N LEU A 103 -10.60 14.65 3.25
CA LEU A 103 -11.34 13.98 4.34
C LEU A 103 -12.63 14.72 4.70
N ASN A 104 -12.60 16.06 4.73
CA ASN A 104 -13.78 16.88 4.99
C ASN A 104 -14.83 16.74 3.88
N GLY A 105 -14.42 16.48 2.64
CA GLY A 105 -15.29 16.12 1.52
C GLY A 105 -15.83 14.68 1.58
N GLY A 106 -15.50 13.91 2.62
CA GLY A 106 -15.89 12.51 2.76
C GLY A 106 -15.06 11.52 1.92
N GLY A 107 -13.94 12.00 1.36
CA GLY A 107 -12.97 11.18 0.62
C GLY A 107 -11.98 10.45 1.52
N LEU A 108 -11.05 9.72 0.88
CA LEU A 108 -9.93 9.04 1.53
C LEU A 108 -8.62 9.38 0.83
N CYS A 109 -7.51 9.31 1.56
CA CYS A 109 -6.16 9.45 0.98
C CYS A 109 -5.39 8.15 1.15
N MET A 110 -4.77 7.64 0.08
CA MET A 110 -3.72 6.64 0.18
C MET A 110 -2.37 7.36 0.16
N VAL A 111 -1.64 7.28 1.27
CA VAL A 111 -0.36 7.98 1.45
C VAL A 111 0.76 6.96 1.54
N PRO A 112 1.74 6.99 0.61
CA PRO A 112 2.96 6.23 0.79
C PRO A 112 3.83 6.92 1.85
N PHE A 113 4.48 6.16 2.72
CA PHE A 113 5.31 6.69 3.80
C PHE A 113 6.39 5.68 4.18
N CYS A 114 7.40 6.09 4.94
CA CYS A 114 8.37 5.16 5.50
C CYS A 114 7.91 4.69 6.88
N VAL A 115 7.93 3.38 7.12
CA VAL A 115 7.37 2.79 8.33
C VAL A 115 8.46 2.17 9.22
N ASP A 116 8.41 2.46 10.52
CA ASP A 116 9.25 1.78 11.51
C ASP A 116 8.67 0.41 11.93
N ALA A 117 9.40 -0.29 12.80
CA ALA A 117 8.97 -1.59 13.31
C ALA A 117 7.69 -1.56 14.17
N SER A 118 7.29 -0.38 14.67
CA SER A 118 6.07 -0.17 15.47
C SER A 118 4.85 0.22 14.63
N GLY A 119 5.02 0.37 13.31
CA GLY A 119 3.96 0.82 12.41
C GLY A 119 3.74 2.32 12.45
N LYS A 120 4.74 3.09 12.87
CA LYS A 120 4.66 4.57 12.88
C LYS A 120 5.48 5.15 11.73
N PRO A 121 5.17 6.38 11.29
CA PRO A 121 5.98 7.04 10.29
C PRO A 121 7.41 7.27 10.81
N ASP A 122 8.39 6.87 10.00
CA ASP A 122 9.80 7.16 10.18
C ASP A 122 10.32 8.00 9.01
N ASN A 123 11.58 8.43 9.10
CA ASN A 123 12.23 9.22 8.04
C ASN A 123 13.46 8.49 7.47
N SER A 124 13.49 7.15 7.55
CA SER A 124 14.63 6.35 7.08
C SER A 124 14.76 6.36 5.56
N GLY A 125 13.64 6.53 4.85
CA GLY A 125 13.57 6.52 3.39
C GLY A 125 13.52 5.14 2.74
N ILE A 126 13.90 4.09 3.47
CA ILE A 126 14.19 2.76 2.90
C ILE A 126 13.08 1.74 3.12
N ARG A 127 12.05 2.07 3.91
CA ARG A 127 10.92 1.17 4.25
C ARG A 127 9.60 1.73 3.75
N ALA A 128 9.52 1.98 2.43
CA ALA A 128 8.30 2.49 1.81
C ALA A 128 7.11 1.55 2.04
N HIS A 129 5.99 2.12 2.49
CA HIS A 129 4.76 1.46 2.86
C HIS A 129 3.56 2.32 2.47
N TRP A 130 2.35 1.76 2.52
CA TRP A 130 1.12 2.49 2.24
C TRP A 130 0.18 2.48 3.44
N CYS A 131 -0.43 3.63 3.74
CA CYS A 131 -1.56 3.72 4.66
C CYS A 131 -2.76 4.40 3.99
N VAL A 132 -3.95 4.15 4.53
CA VAL A 132 -5.18 4.89 4.19
C VAL A 132 -5.47 5.87 5.32
N VAL A 133 -5.54 7.17 5.00
CA VAL A 133 -6.00 8.22 5.92
C VAL A 133 -7.51 8.40 5.72
N GLN A 134 -8.27 8.33 6.81
CA GLN A 134 -9.73 8.23 6.72
C GLN A 134 -10.49 9.35 7.44
N LYS A 135 -9.98 9.86 8.56
CA LYS A 135 -10.72 10.84 9.34
C LYS A 135 -9.81 11.75 10.14
N ASN A 136 -10.07 13.05 10.11
CA ASN A 136 -9.45 14.00 11.02
C ASN A 136 -9.92 13.76 12.46
N VAL A 137 -8.98 13.77 13.40
CA VAL A 137 -9.24 13.64 14.83
C VAL A 137 -9.06 15.01 15.47
N ALA A 138 -10.10 15.50 16.15
CA ALA A 138 -10.06 16.79 16.82
C ALA A 138 -8.96 16.83 17.88
N HIS A 139 -8.01 17.74 17.73
CA HIS A 139 -6.94 17.96 18.68
C HIS A 139 -6.49 19.42 18.63
N ALA A 140 -6.28 20.05 19.79
CA ALA A 140 -6.11 21.50 19.89
C ALA A 140 -4.83 22.03 19.21
N SER A 141 -3.75 21.24 19.21
CA SER A 141 -2.42 21.68 18.76
C SER A 141 -1.81 20.82 17.65
N ARG A 142 -2.50 19.79 17.17
CA ARG A 142 -1.94 18.80 16.25
C ARG A 142 -2.96 18.41 15.20
N LYS A 143 -2.48 18.15 13.99
CA LYS A 143 -3.32 17.67 12.89
C LYS A 143 -3.27 16.14 12.90
N LEU A 144 -4.14 15.53 13.70
CA LEU A 144 -4.18 14.08 13.86
C LEU A 144 -5.22 13.47 12.93
N ALA A 145 -4.94 12.26 12.44
CA ALA A 145 -5.89 11.50 11.65
C ALA A 145 -5.88 10.01 11.99
N ASP A 146 -7.05 9.41 11.88
CA ASP A 146 -7.24 7.97 11.86
C ASP A 146 -6.67 7.42 10.55
N THR A 147 -5.70 6.51 10.68
CA THR A 147 -5.01 5.86 9.57
C THR A 147 -5.09 4.35 9.68
N TYR A 148 -5.05 3.66 8.55
CA TYR A 148 -5.15 2.21 8.47
C TYR A 148 -4.00 1.63 7.64
N HIS A 149 -3.26 0.71 8.24
CA HIS A 149 -2.33 -0.21 7.56
C HIS A 149 -2.15 -1.46 8.43
N TRP A 150 -1.57 -2.54 7.89
CA TRP A 150 -1.37 -3.82 8.62
C TRP A 150 -2.62 -4.42 9.29
N GLY A 151 -3.80 -4.17 8.74
CA GLY A 151 -5.05 -4.67 9.33
C GLY A 151 -5.39 -4.04 10.68
N ALA A 152 -4.82 -2.89 11.01
CA ALA A 152 -5.01 -2.18 12.27
C ALA A 152 -5.23 -0.68 12.05
N LYS A 153 -5.75 -0.03 13.09
CA LYS A 153 -5.96 1.41 13.15
C LYS A 153 -4.81 2.08 13.89
N PHE A 154 -4.32 3.17 13.35
CA PHE A 154 -3.30 4.02 13.95
C PHE A 154 -3.80 5.46 14.03
N LEU A 155 -3.24 6.21 14.98
CA LEU A 155 -3.39 7.65 15.06
C LEU A 155 -2.07 8.26 14.61
N PHE A 156 -2.07 8.95 13.47
CA PHE A 156 -0.90 9.62 12.91
C PHE A 156 -1.04 11.13 13.00
N ASP A 157 0.10 11.79 13.12
CA ASP A 157 0.25 13.22 12.93
C ASP A 157 0.51 13.49 11.44
N LEU A 158 -0.32 14.32 10.81
CA LEU A 158 -0.28 14.56 9.38
C LEU A 158 1.00 15.28 8.93
N ASP A 159 1.58 16.15 9.78
CA ASP A 159 2.85 16.81 9.47
C ASP A 159 4.04 15.82 9.55
N VAL A 160 3.97 14.85 10.47
CA VAL A 160 4.95 13.75 10.55
C VAL A 160 4.79 12.81 9.37
N LEU A 161 3.56 12.44 9.01
CA LEU A 161 3.27 11.60 7.85
C LEU A 161 3.75 12.24 6.54
N ARG A 162 3.53 13.55 6.36
CA ARG A 162 4.06 14.31 5.22
C ARG A 162 5.59 14.23 5.18
N THR A 163 6.25 14.47 6.31
CA THR A 163 7.72 14.41 6.39
C THR A 163 8.24 13.03 6.00
N SER A 164 7.60 11.98 6.50
CA SER A 164 7.91 10.59 6.17
C SER A 164 7.71 10.27 4.67
N ASN A 165 6.61 10.73 4.08
CA ASN A 165 6.36 10.60 2.64
C ASN A 165 7.47 11.26 1.80
N ASN A 166 7.93 12.44 2.19
CA ASN A 166 8.99 13.14 1.46
C ASN A 166 10.39 12.52 1.69
N ALA A 167 10.57 11.70 2.72
CA ALA A 167 11.82 11.02 3.00
C ALA A 167 12.03 9.75 2.13
N ILE A 168 11.00 9.26 1.42
CA ILE A 168 11.08 8.04 0.60
C ILE A 168 12.22 8.13 -0.43
N GLN A 169 13.08 7.12 -0.42
CA GLN A 169 14.25 7.02 -1.29
C GLN A 169 14.04 5.99 -2.39
N ASP A 170 14.86 6.09 -3.43
CA ASP A 170 14.89 5.11 -4.51
C ASP A 170 15.32 3.74 -4.00
N VAL A 171 14.76 2.69 -4.60
CA VAL A 171 15.15 1.32 -4.28
C VAL A 171 16.03 0.77 -5.38
N PRO A 172 17.20 0.19 -5.03
CA PRO A 172 18.03 -0.47 -6.02
C PRO A 172 17.34 -1.73 -6.53
N GLU A 173 17.83 -2.19 -7.66
CA GLU A 173 17.47 -3.51 -8.17
C GLU A 173 17.80 -4.59 -7.13
N SER A 174 16.90 -5.56 -6.96
CA SER A 174 17.08 -6.64 -6.00
C SER A 174 16.36 -7.92 -6.44
N TRP A 175 16.81 -9.07 -5.96
CA TRP A 175 16.15 -10.35 -6.19
C TRP A 175 15.30 -10.72 -4.99
N TRP A 176 14.09 -11.21 -5.25
CA TRP A 176 13.15 -11.61 -4.20
C TRP A 176 12.57 -12.98 -4.51
N GLY A 177 12.71 -13.90 -3.56
CA GLY A 177 12.15 -15.25 -3.63
C GLY A 177 10.91 -15.38 -2.75
N LYS A 178 9.91 -16.15 -3.21
CA LYS A 178 8.78 -16.50 -2.36
C LYS A 178 9.22 -17.59 -1.40
N ASP A 179 8.88 -17.46 -0.13
CA ASP A 179 9.05 -18.55 0.82
C ASP A 179 8.31 -19.82 0.37
N LYS A 180 8.95 -20.98 0.58
CA LYS A 180 8.49 -22.30 0.11
C LYS A 180 7.16 -22.70 0.72
N ASP A 181 7.01 -22.48 2.02
CA ASP A 181 5.88 -22.97 2.82
C ASP A 181 4.90 -21.85 3.15
N SER A 182 5.21 -20.61 2.74
CA SER A 182 4.37 -19.44 2.97
C SER A 182 2.93 -19.62 2.44
N THR A 183 2.01 -19.59 3.39
CA THR A 183 0.58 -19.31 3.17
C THR A 183 0.30 -17.81 3.12
N ALA A 184 1.23 -16.92 3.54
CA ALA A 184 1.01 -15.48 3.63
C ALA A 184 1.60 -14.64 2.47
N LEU A 185 1.99 -15.29 1.37
CA LEU A 185 2.71 -14.66 0.24
C LEU A 185 4.01 -13.95 0.68
N GLU A 186 4.73 -14.51 1.63
CA GLU A 186 6.00 -13.95 2.11
C GLU A 186 7.06 -14.05 1.01
N TYR A 187 7.80 -12.94 0.86
CA TYR A 187 8.94 -12.82 -0.02
C TYR A 187 10.13 -12.31 0.77
N TYR A 188 11.31 -12.85 0.48
CA TYR A 188 12.57 -12.46 1.10
C TYR A 188 13.57 -12.04 0.01
N SER A 189 14.35 -11.00 0.30
CA SER A 189 15.45 -10.59 -0.57
C SER A 189 16.51 -11.68 -0.61
N CYS A 190 17.07 -11.95 -1.79
CA CYS A 190 18.14 -12.92 -2.01
C CYS A 190 19.19 -12.39 -2.99
N ASP A 191 20.26 -13.15 -3.19
CA ASP A 191 21.45 -12.66 -3.90
C ASP A 191 21.30 -12.75 -5.44
N SER A 192 20.58 -13.76 -5.92
CA SER A 192 20.49 -14.07 -7.36
C SER A 192 19.23 -14.86 -7.73
N GLU A 193 18.96 -14.95 -9.04
CA GLU A 193 17.87 -15.76 -9.60
C GLU A 193 17.93 -17.24 -9.19
N GLN A 194 19.14 -17.77 -9.00
CA GLN A 194 19.39 -19.19 -8.66
C GLN A 194 19.28 -19.47 -7.16
N SER A 195 19.01 -18.44 -6.34
CA SER A 195 18.94 -18.60 -4.89
C SER A 195 17.86 -19.60 -4.49
N THR A 196 18.25 -20.57 -3.66
CA THR A 196 17.34 -21.53 -3.02
C THR A 196 16.99 -21.14 -1.59
N THR A 197 17.72 -20.17 -1.02
CA THR A 197 17.52 -19.65 0.33
C THR A 197 17.62 -18.13 0.37
N ALA A 198 17.09 -17.54 1.43
CA ALA A 198 17.23 -16.12 1.75
C ALA A 198 17.45 -15.94 3.25
N VAL A 199 18.18 -14.90 3.65
CA VAL A 199 18.40 -14.55 5.06
C VAL A 199 17.65 -13.26 5.37
N ASP A 200 16.79 -13.28 6.38
CA ASP A 200 16.06 -12.07 6.78
C ASP A 200 16.91 -11.12 7.65
N SER A 201 16.33 -9.97 8.01
CA SER A 201 17.02 -8.95 8.83
C SER A 201 17.37 -9.41 10.25
N LEU A 202 16.80 -10.53 10.72
CA LEU A 202 17.08 -11.13 12.03
C LEU A 202 18.11 -12.27 11.92
N GLY A 203 18.58 -12.57 10.71
CA GLY A 203 19.53 -13.65 10.46
C GLY A 203 18.88 -15.02 10.29
N ALA A 204 17.55 -15.12 10.24
CA ALA A 204 16.88 -16.39 10.00
C ALA A 204 16.96 -16.78 8.53
N THR A 205 17.26 -18.06 8.27
CA THR A 205 17.36 -18.60 6.91
C THR A 205 16.03 -19.21 6.48
N HIS A 206 15.51 -18.75 5.34
CA HIS A 206 14.25 -19.16 4.75
C HIS A 206 14.49 -19.98 3.48
N GLN A 207 13.70 -21.04 3.27
CA GLN A 207 13.76 -21.84 2.05
C GLN A 207 12.87 -21.21 0.98
N LEU A 208 13.42 -21.00 -0.22
CA LEU A 208 12.70 -20.36 -1.31
C LEU A 208 11.99 -21.41 -2.18
N LYS A 209 10.79 -21.09 -2.63
CA LYS A 209 10.04 -21.92 -3.57
C LYS A 209 10.78 -21.97 -4.92
N PRO A 210 11.03 -23.16 -5.50
CA PRO A 210 11.67 -23.27 -6.81
C PRO A 210 10.94 -22.47 -7.89
N GLY A 211 11.70 -21.72 -8.70
CA GLY A 211 11.18 -20.87 -9.79
C GLY A 211 10.42 -19.62 -9.35
N SER A 212 10.37 -19.33 -8.04
CA SER A 212 9.65 -18.17 -7.51
C SER A 212 10.46 -16.89 -7.47
N VAL A 213 11.79 -16.98 -7.58
CA VAL A 213 12.67 -15.82 -7.54
C VAL A 213 12.37 -14.89 -8.71
N LYS A 214 12.26 -13.59 -8.42
CA LYS A 214 12.00 -12.53 -9.39
C LYS A 214 12.95 -11.37 -9.15
N LYS A 215 13.40 -10.78 -10.26
CA LYS A 215 14.09 -9.50 -10.25
C LYS A 215 13.07 -8.40 -10.03
N ILE A 216 13.27 -7.58 -9.02
CA ILE A 216 12.56 -6.33 -8.83
C ILE A 216 13.46 -5.23 -9.39
N PRO A 217 13.05 -4.53 -10.46
CA PRO A 217 13.89 -3.53 -11.09
C PRO A 217 14.13 -2.36 -10.14
N ALA A 218 15.28 -1.69 -10.32
CA ALA A 218 15.52 -0.42 -9.66
C ALA A 218 14.35 0.53 -9.94
N THR A 219 13.83 1.16 -8.90
CA THR A 219 12.64 2.01 -9.01
C THR A 219 12.91 3.36 -8.37
N ALA A 220 12.71 4.43 -9.15
CA ALA A 220 12.84 5.80 -8.70
C ALA A 220 11.63 6.21 -7.82
N LEU A 221 11.52 5.68 -6.60
CA LEU A 221 10.43 5.99 -5.68
C LEU A 221 10.42 7.47 -5.28
N SER A 222 11.59 8.13 -5.27
CA SER A 222 11.67 9.58 -5.07
C SER A 222 10.87 10.35 -6.14
N GLN A 223 10.80 9.82 -7.37
CA GLN A 223 10.02 10.41 -8.46
C GLN A 223 8.56 9.94 -8.44
N LYS A 224 8.30 8.69 -8.06
CA LYS A 224 6.97 8.07 -8.19
C LYS A 224 6.10 8.12 -6.95
N LEU A 225 6.68 8.17 -5.75
CA LEU A 225 5.98 8.15 -4.47
C LEU A 225 6.29 9.38 -3.60
N ALA A 226 7.55 9.79 -3.52
CA ALA A 226 7.92 10.88 -2.62
C ALA A 226 7.24 12.19 -3.03
N GLY A 227 6.73 12.89 -2.02
CA GLY A 227 5.95 14.11 -2.16
C GLY A 227 4.57 13.91 -2.80
N LYS A 228 4.11 12.67 -3.01
CA LYS A 228 2.85 12.35 -3.70
C LYS A 228 1.95 11.46 -2.87
N MET A 229 0.65 11.58 -3.11
CA MET A 229 -0.38 10.69 -2.58
C MET A 229 -1.49 10.49 -3.60
N LEU A 230 -2.29 9.44 -3.41
CA LEU A 230 -3.50 9.23 -4.19
C LEU A 230 -4.71 9.67 -3.35
N VAL A 231 -5.55 10.54 -3.89
CA VAL A 231 -6.79 10.97 -3.26
C VAL A 231 -8.00 10.38 -3.97
N PHE A 232 -9.00 10.01 -3.19
CA PHE A 232 -10.23 9.41 -3.66
C PHE A 232 -11.41 10.22 -3.12
N THR A 233 -12.31 10.64 -4.01
CA THR A 233 -13.44 11.50 -3.66
C THR A 233 -14.77 10.79 -3.90
N LYS A 234 -15.78 11.12 -3.11
CA LYS A 234 -17.13 10.56 -3.27
C LYS A 234 -17.79 11.04 -4.57
#